data_AF-A0A1Y2A589-F1
#
_entry.id   AF-A0A1Y2A589-F1
#
_cell.length_a   1.000
_cell.length_b   1.000
_cell.length_c   1.000
_cell.angle_alpha   90.00
_cell.angle_beta   90.00
_cell.angle_gamma   90.00
#
_symmetry.space_group_name_H-M   'P 1'
#
loop_
_entity.id
_entity.type
_entity.pdbx_description
1 polymer ?
#
loop_
_entity_poly.entity_id
_entity_poly.type
_entity_poly.pdbx_seq_one_letter_code
_entity_poly.pdbx_strand_id
1 'polypeptide(L)'
;MTPALLKCCAGCSLRQDALLLLKEYKSVEKKINDEAEAYAKAWGCSFGDKICATLPRELRDAVYKELVISHVPIDIRCVAEVDPWVVWESWGAKPSLLEEDGDFSYDNRVSTIRKKYSRFTDADYIGSQASREVAEVFYEHNVFHIGDPVDLGNFLTKDIFETGVSPGNLVRRLQVSLLDLEFRCQEEWEKAYLDTWRACGYFASSTAEEPTKDQLEAGSTEVPDFTEEARTKTIALAKLAMIKNTGGCEVDFQVRKRGNQVLHPHIANIGDLVYGLRERGFKVRVAQLPPGSKKKKKRMRPDQVYPIPRTEWTHLFDISKEEWAERVKSKTLYVSDIFRCCYMFGEVPGLEY
;
A
#
# COMPACT_ATOMS: atom_id res chain seq x y z
N MET A 1 1.40 -36.47 -63.45
CA MET A 1 1.44 -35.63 -62.24
C MET A 1 0.63 -36.34 -61.16
N THR A 2 1.30 -37.16 -60.35
CA THR A 2 0.69 -37.94 -59.28
C THR A 2 0.75 -37.14 -57.97
N PRO A 3 -0.38 -36.91 -57.29
CA PRO A 3 -0.34 -36.25 -55.99
C PRO A 3 0.34 -37.17 -55.00
N ALA A 4 1.46 -36.72 -54.43
CA ALA A 4 2.12 -37.38 -53.34
C ALA A 4 1.17 -37.39 -52.13
N LEU A 5 0.48 -38.51 -51.93
CA LEU A 5 -0.30 -38.80 -50.74
C LEU A 5 0.66 -38.80 -49.55
N LEU A 6 0.69 -37.67 -48.83
CA LEU A 6 1.26 -37.58 -47.50
C LEU A 6 0.60 -38.65 -46.62
N LYS A 7 1.30 -39.77 -46.44
CA LYS A 7 0.98 -40.77 -45.42
C LYS A 7 1.05 -40.06 -44.05
N CYS A 8 -0.11 -39.62 -43.57
CA CYS A 8 -0.26 -39.21 -42.17
C CYS A 8 0.18 -40.38 -41.30
N CYS A 9 1.26 -40.18 -40.55
CA CYS A 9 1.77 -41.17 -39.61
C CYS A 9 0.68 -41.49 -38.59
N ALA A 10 0.54 -42.76 -38.17
CA ALA A 10 -0.43 -43.19 -37.16
C ALA A 10 -0.33 -42.41 -35.83
N GLY A 11 0.81 -41.75 -35.56
CA GLY A 11 0.94 -40.82 -34.43
C GLY A 11 0.10 -39.54 -34.55
N CYS A 12 -0.35 -39.15 -35.75
CA CYS A 12 -1.18 -37.97 -35.95
C CYS A 12 -2.64 -38.21 -35.51
N SER A 13 -3.18 -39.41 -35.72
CA SER A 13 -4.55 -39.74 -35.30
C SER A 13 -4.67 -39.82 -33.78
N LEU A 14 -3.73 -40.50 -33.10
CA LEU A 14 -3.72 -40.57 -31.63
C LEU A 14 -3.65 -39.19 -30.96
N ARG A 15 -2.89 -38.26 -31.54
CA ARG A 15 -2.82 -36.88 -31.04
C ARG A 15 -4.14 -36.13 -31.20
N GLN A 16 -4.84 -36.32 -32.33
CA GLN A 16 -6.15 -35.71 -32.56
C GLN A 16 -7.21 -36.27 -31.61
N ASP A 17 -7.24 -37.60 -31.42
CA ASP A 17 -8.16 -38.25 -30.48
C ASP A 17 -7.91 -37.80 -29.04
N ALA A 18 -6.64 -37.68 -28.62
CA ALA A 18 -6.29 -37.17 -27.30
C ALA A 18 -6.74 -35.70 -27.09
N LEU A 19 -6.64 -34.85 -28.12
CA LEU A 19 -7.12 -33.46 -28.05
C LEU A 19 -8.64 -33.36 -28.00
N LEU A 20 -9.36 -34.25 -28.71
CA LEU A 20 -10.82 -34.33 -28.65
C LEU A 20 -11.27 -34.78 -27.25
N LEU A 21 -10.66 -35.85 -26.72
CA LEU A 21 -10.93 -36.33 -25.36
C LEU A 21 -10.65 -35.25 -24.30
N LEU A 22 -9.54 -34.51 -24.43
CA LEU A 22 -9.22 -33.42 -23.52
C LEU A 22 -10.27 -32.29 -23.59
N LYS A 23 -10.79 -31.99 -24.78
CA LYS A 23 -11.83 -30.97 -24.97
C LYS A 23 -13.16 -31.42 -24.36
N GLU A 24 -13.54 -32.68 -24.54
CA GLU A 24 -14.73 -33.27 -23.92
C GLU A 24 -14.61 -33.31 -22.40
N TYR A 25 -13.47 -33.76 -21.88
CA TYR A 25 -13.18 -33.79 -20.45
C TYR A 25 -13.31 -32.40 -19.81
N LYS A 26 -12.69 -31.37 -20.40
CA LYS A 26 -12.80 -29.98 -19.89
C LYS A 26 -14.24 -29.46 -19.85
N SER A 27 -15.07 -29.87 -20.80
CA SER A 27 -16.49 -29.51 -20.82
C SER A 27 -17.26 -30.18 -19.69
N VAL A 28 -17.02 -31.47 -19.44
CA VAL A 28 -17.63 -32.22 -18.33
C VAL A 28 -17.17 -31.68 -16.99
N GLU A 29 -15.85 -31.47 -16.81
CA GLU A 29 -15.26 -30.88 -15.60
C GLU A 29 -15.87 -29.51 -15.30
N LYS A 30 -16.02 -28.65 -16.32
CA LYS A 30 -16.69 -27.37 -16.15
C LYS A 30 -18.13 -27.53 -15.65
N LYS A 31 -18.93 -28.42 -16.26
CA LYS A 31 -20.32 -28.67 -15.82
C LYS A 31 -20.40 -29.16 -14.38
N ILE A 32 -19.50 -30.05 -13.98
CA ILE A 32 -19.43 -30.55 -12.60
C ILE A 32 -19.11 -29.41 -11.63
N ASN A 33 -18.14 -28.56 -11.97
CA ASN A 33 -17.79 -27.40 -11.16
C ASN A 33 -18.94 -26.38 -11.08
N ASP A 34 -19.62 -26.10 -12.20
CA ASP A 34 -20.76 -25.19 -12.25
C ASP A 34 -21.93 -25.71 -11.38
N GLU A 35 -22.23 -27.02 -11.42
CA GLU A 35 -23.28 -27.63 -10.59
C GLU A 35 -22.89 -27.67 -9.10
N ALA A 36 -21.63 -27.98 -8.79
CA ALA A 36 -21.12 -27.95 -7.43
C ALA A 36 -21.17 -26.54 -6.82
N GLU A 37 -20.85 -25.53 -7.64
CA GLU A 37 -20.95 -24.11 -7.28
C GLU A 37 -22.40 -23.71 -7.00
N ALA A 38 -23.34 -24.09 -7.88
CA ALA A 38 -24.76 -23.83 -7.70
C ALA A 38 -25.31 -24.49 -6.42
N TYR A 39 -24.93 -25.74 -6.16
CA TYR A 39 -25.29 -26.44 -4.92
C TYR A 39 -24.72 -25.73 -3.69
N ALA A 40 -23.44 -25.33 -3.73
CA ALA A 40 -22.80 -24.64 -2.62
C ALA A 40 -23.49 -23.30 -2.30
N LYS A 41 -23.86 -22.53 -3.32
CA LYS A 41 -24.63 -21.29 -3.19
C LYS A 41 -26.01 -21.52 -2.56
N ALA A 42 -26.76 -22.49 -3.08
CA ALA A 42 -28.10 -22.80 -2.59
C ALA A 42 -28.08 -23.29 -1.13
N TRP A 43 -27.16 -24.19 -0.80
CA TRP A 43 -27.01 -24.69 0.56
C TRP A 43 -26.54 -23.60 1.52
N GLY A 44 -25.54 -22.82 1.13
CA GLY A 44 -24.97 -21.76 1.95
C GLY A 44 -25.97 -20.63 2.24
N CYS A 45 -26.79 -20.23 1.27
CA CYS A 45 -27.86 -19.26 1.50
C CYS A 45 -28.84 -19.75 2.57
N SER A 46 -29.34 -20.98 2.42
CA SER A 46 -30.26 -21.60 3.40
C SER A 46 -29.63 -21.69 4.79
N PHE A 47 -28.33 -22.01 4.86
CA PHE A 47 -27.59 -22.07 6.10
C PHE A 47 -27.41 -20.69 6.75
N GLY A 48 -27.04 -19.66 5.96
CA GLY A 48 -26.88 -18.29 6.42
C GLY A 48 -28.17 -17.70 6.96
N ASP A 49 -29.30 -17.89 6.25
CA ASP A 49 -30.63 -17.48 6.71
C ASP A 49 -30.99 -18.14 8.04
N LYS A 50 -30.73 -19.45 8.17
CA LYS A 50 -30.98 -20.18 9.41
C LYS A 50 -30.11 -19.68 10.56
N ILE A 51 -28.83 -19.39 10.32
CA ILE A 51 -27.94 -18.79 11.32
C ILE A 51 -28.48 -17.44 11.79
N CYS A 52 -28.83 -16.56 10.85
CA CYS A 52 -29.38 -15.24 11.15
C CYS A 52 -30.69 -15.29 11.94
N ALA A 53 -31.54 -16.28 11.66
CA ALA A 53 -32.83 -16.46 12.34
C ALA A 53 -32.70 -17.11 13.73
N THR A 54 -31.69 -17.94 13.97
CA THR A 54 -31.61 -18.76 15.19
C THR A 54 -30.60 -18.25 16.21
N LEU A 55 -29.47 -17.71 15.78
CA LEU A 55 -28.42 -17.24 16.67
C LEU A 55 -28.59 -15.73 16.94
N PRO A 56 -28.38 -15.26 18.18
CA PRO A 56 -28.27 -13.82 18.45
C PRO A 56 -27.04 -13.21 17.79
N ARG A 57 -27.05 -11.90 17.54
CA ARG A 57 -26.02 -11.20 16.75
C ARG A 57 -24.62 -11.41 17.31
N GLU A 58 -24.46 -11.41 18.63
CA GLU A 58 -23.18 -11.54 19.31
C GLU A 58 -22.50 -12.89 19.03
N LEU A 59 -23.29 -13.97 18.96
CA LEU A 59 -22.77 -15.30 18.60
C LEU A 59 -22.42 -15.38 17.12
N ARG A 60 -23.19 -14.70 16.25
CA ARG A 60 -22.86 -14.61 14.82
C ARG A 60 -21.57 -13.85 14.58
N ASP A 61 -21.39 -12.70 15.25
CA ASP A 61 -20.16 -11.93 15.19
C ASP A 61 -18.96 -12.77 15.65
N ALA A 62 -19.11 -13.59 16.70
CA ALA A 62 -18.04 -14.50 17.13
C ALA A 62 -17.64 -15.49 16.03
N VAL A 63 -18.60 -16.06 15.30
CA VAL A 63 -18.32 -16.92 14.14
C VAL A 63 -17.67 -16.14 13.00
N TYR A 64 -18.20 -14.96 12.66
CA TYR A 64 -17.67 -14.14 11.56
C TYR A 64 -16.23 -13.70 11.83
N LYS A 65 -15.89 -13.38 13.08
CA LYS A 65 -14.52 -13.05 13.48
C LYS A 65 -13.53 -14.15 13.11
N GLU A 66 -13.86 -15.41 13.35
CA GLU A 66 -13.01 -16.55 12.99
C GLU A 66 -12.89 -16.76 11.48
N LEU A 67 -13.88 -16.31 10.69
CA LEU A 67 -13.89 -16.51 9.24
C LEU A 67 -13.11 -15.43 8.48
N VAL A 68 -13.21 -14.16 8.91
CA VAL A 68 -12.75 -13.03 8.09
C VAL A 68 -11.68 -12.15 8.73
N ILE A 69 -11.31 -12.38 9.99
CA ILE A 69 -10.20 -11.64 10.61
C ILE A 69 -8.87 -12.24 10.18
N SER A 70 -8.02 -11.39 9.62
CA SER A 70 -6.63 -11.69 9.33
C SER A 70 -5.76 -11.26 10.51
N HIS A 71 -4.85 -12.13 10.94
CA HIS A 71 -3.81 -11.78 11.92
C HIS A 71 -2.73 -10.85 11.34
N VAL A 72 -2.65 -10.76 10.01
CA VAL A 72 -1.74 -9.87 9.28
C VAL A 72 -2.55 -8.70 8.72
N PRO A 73 -2.01 -7.47 8.73
CA PRO A 73 -2.66 -6.34 8.08
C PRO A 73 -3.05 -6.65 6.63
N ILE A 74 -4.26 -6.23 6.25
CA ILE A 74 -4.77 -6.37 4.89
C ILE A 74 -4.18 -5.26 4.05
N ASP A 75 -3.22 -5.65 3.22
CA ASP A 75 -2.44 -4.76 2.37
C ASP A 75 -3.22 -4.41 1.09
N ILE A 76 -3.56 -3.13 0.94
CA ILE A 76 -4.10 -2.53 -0.28
C ILE A 76 -2.92 -1.84 -0.98
N ARG A 77 -2.17 -2.66 -1.72
CA ARG A 77 -0.88 -2.29 -2.31
C ARG A 77 -1.00 -1.15 -3.31
N CYS A 78 -0.15 -0.14 -3.15
CA CYS A 78 0.10 0.83 -4.20
C CYS A 78 0.92 0.20 -5.33
N VAL A 79 0.55 0.48 -6.58
CA VAL A 79 1.26 0.03 -7.79
C VAL A 79 2.72 0.51 -7.78
N ALA A 80 2.97 1.70 -7.21
CA ALA A 80 4.29 2.31 -7.18
C ALA A 80 5.30 1.60 -6.25
N GLU A 81 4.84 0.71 -5.36
CA GLU A 81 5.75 -0.05 -4.47
C GLU A 81 6.40 -1.27 -5.12
N VAL A 82 5.97 -1.64 -6.33
CA VAL A 82 6.70 -2.63 -7.13
C VAL A 82 7.99 -1.95 -7.55
N ASP A 83 9.07 -2.23 -6.79
CA ASP A 83 10.40 -1.66 -7.00
C ASP A 83 10.70 -1.68 -8.51
N PRO A 84 10.81 -0.51 -9.17
CA PRO A 84 11.04 -0.47 -10.60
C PRO A 84 12.21 -1.35 -10.98
N TRP A 85 13.22 -1.47 -10.12
CA TRP A 85 14.41 -2.29 -10.34
C TRP A 85 14.13 -3.81 -10.35
N VAL A 86 13.05 -4.30 -9.73
CA VAL A 86 12.64 -5.72 -9.84
C VAL A 86 12.20 -6.06 -11.27
N VAL A 87 11.63 -5.10 -11.99
CA VAL A 87 11.32 -5.25 -13.42
C VAL A 87 12.61 -5.32 -14.25
N TRP A 88 13.68 -4.64 -13.82
CA TRP A 88 14.97 -4.61 -14.52
C TRP A 88 15.91 -5.75 -14.14
N GLU A 89 15.75 -6.49 -13.04
CA GLU A 89 16.60 -7.66 -12.77
C GLU A 89 16.13 -8.93 -13.51
N SER A 90 14.96 -8.87 -14.15
CA SER A 90 14.34 -10.00 -14.82
C SER A 90 14.30 -9.86 -16.34
N TRP A 91 15.40 -9.43 -16.97
CA TRP A 91 15.57 -9.35 -18.45
C TRP A 91 15.34 -10.67 -19.22
N GLY A 92 15.11 -11.80 -18.53
CA GLY A 92 14.75 -13.09 -19.12
C GLY A 92 13.32 -13.55 -18.85
N ALA A 93 12.57 -12.91 -17.94
CA ALA A 93 11.16 -13.18 -17.78
C ALA A 93 10.40 -12.30 -18.76
N LYS A 94 9.59 -12.92 -19.62
CA LYS A 94 8.78 -12.19 -20.61
C LYS A 94 8.01 -11.05 -19.92
N PRO A 95 7.95 -9.84 -20.51
CA PRO A 95 7.16 -8.70 -20.04
C PRO A 95 5.63 -8.93 -19.95
N SER A 96 5.16 -10.18 -19.91
CA SER A 96 3.75 -10.54 -19.94
C SER A 96 2.96 -10.15 -18.67
N LEU A 97 3.60 -9.51 -17.68
CA LEU A 97 2.92 -8.88 -16.54
C LEU A 97 2.70 -7.37 -16.71
N LEU A 98 3.25 -6.76 -17.76
CA LEU A 98 3.13 -5.32 -18.03
C LEU A 98 2.35 -4.99 -19.31
N GLU A 99 2.12 -5.97 -20.20
CA GLU A 99 1.59 -5.70 -21.56
C GLU A 99 0.10 -6.06 -21.79
N GLU A 100 -0.61 -6.66 -20.83
CA GLU A 100 -2.07 -6.85 -20.95
C GLU A 100 -2.80 -5.93 -19.98
N ASP A 101 -3.10 -4.70 -20.44
CA ASP A 101 -4.13 -3.80 -19.89
C ASP A 101 -4.24 -3.83 -18.36
N GLY A 102 -3.12 -3.66 -17.67
CA GLY A 102 -3.04 -3.67 -16.22
C GLY A 102 -3.83 -2.51 -15.65
N ASP A 103 -5.14 -2.70 -15.50
CA ASP A 103 -6.03 -1.72 -14.93
C ASP A 103 -5.56 -1.44 -13.50
N PHE A 104 -4.90 -0.29 -13.33
CA PHE A 104 -4.45 0.23 -12.05
C PHE A 104 -5.63 0.81 -11.26
N SER A 105 -6.87 0.41 -11.57
CA SER A 105 -8.03 0.74 -10.76
C SER A 105 -7.93 0.13 -9.36
N TYR A 106 -8.56 0.83 -8.43
CA TYR A 106 -8.79 0.34 -7.08
C TYR A 106 -9.52 -1.02 -7.08
N ASP A 107 -10.47 -1.21 -8.00
CA ASP A 107 -11.29 -2.42 -8.08
C ASP A 107 -10.45 -3.66 -8.43
N ASN A 108 -9.46 -3.51 -9.31
CA ASN A 108 -8.50 -4.58 -9.59
C ASN A 108 -7.60 -4.89 -8.38
N ARG A 109 -7.13 -3.87 -7.65
CA ARG A 109 -6.29 -4.05 -6.44
C ARG A 109 -7.01 -4.85 -5.35
N VAL A 110 -8.28 -4.55 -5.10
CA VAL A 110 -9.07 -5.25 -4.07
C VAL A 110 -9.69 -6.56 -4.56
N SER A 111 -9.56 -6.90 -5.85
CA SER A 111 -10.10 -8.14 -6.43
C SER A 111 -9.56 -9.40 -5.74
N THR A 112 -8.29 -9.39 -5.34
CA THR A 112 -7.66 -10.51 -4.62
C THR A 112 -8.26 -10.69 -3.22
N ILE A 113 -8.54 -9.59 -2.52
CA ILE A 113 -9.23 -9.58 -1.23
C ILE A 113 -10.65 -10.11 -1.42
N ARG A 114 -11.39 -9.58 -2.41
CA ARG A 114 -12.74 -10.03 -2.75
C ARG A 114 -12.79 -11.52 -3.04
N LYS A 115 -11.89 -12.02 -3.89
CA LYS A 115 -11.79 -13.45 -4.24
C LYS A 115 -11.43 -14.31 -3.04
N LYS A 116 -10.56 -13.84 -2.14
CA LYS A 116 -10.16 -14.58 -0.94
C LYS A 116 -11.34 -14.82 0.01
N TYR A 117 -12.23 -13.82 0.16
CA TYR A 117 -13.35 -13.88 1.10
C TYR A 117 -14.72 -14.10 0.43
N SER A 118 -14.77 -14.29 -0.90
CA SER A 118 -16.02 -14.30 -1.68
C SER A 118 -17.06 -15.27 -1.13
N ARG A 119 -16.64 -16.47 -0.70
CA ARG A 119 -17.56 -17.49 -0.16
C ARG A 119 -18.28 -17.07 1.13
N PHE A 120 -17.77 -16.07 1.83
CA PHE A 120 -18.34 -15.56 3.08
C PHE A 120 -18.93 -14.16 2.94
N THR A 121 -18.60 -13.43 1.86
CA THR A 121 -19.06 -12.05 1.67
C THR A 121 -20.02 -11.92 0.49
N ASP A 122 -20.11 -12.91 -0.38
CA ASP A 122 -21.05 -12.92 -1.50
C ASP A 122 -22.47 -13.29 -1.01
N ALA A 123 -23.44 -12.45 -1.35
CA ALA A 123 -24.83 -12.66 -1.00
C ALA A 123 -25.42 -13.93 -1.63
N ASP A 124 -24.92 -14.35 -2.80
CA ASP A 124 -25.33 -15.60 -3.45
C ASP A 124 -24.93 -16.84 -2.66
N TYR A 125 -23.92 -16.71 -1.78
CA TYR A 125 -23.37 -17.83 -1.03
C TYR A 125 -23.94 -17.98 0.36
N ILE A 126 -24.24 -16.88 1.06
CA ILE A 126 -24.68 -16.95 2.46
C ILE A 126 -25.94 -16.12 2.75
N GLY A 127 -26.56 -15.54 1.72
CA GLY A 127 -27.68 -14.62 1.87
C GLY A 127 -27.23 -13.19 2.15
N SER A 128 -28.03 -12.21 1.70
CA SER A 128 -27.67 -10.79 1.74
C SER A 128 -27.49 -10.25 3.15
N GLN A 129 -28.29 -10.72 4.12
CA GLN A 129 -28.16 -10.27 5.50
C GLN A 129 -26.82 -10.72 6.08
N ALA A 130 -26.54 -12.02 6.06
CA ALA A 130 -25.29 -12.56 6.61
C ALA A 130 -24.05 -11.99 5.90
N SER A 131 -24.09 -11.87 4.57
CA SER A 131 -23.04 -11.23 3.76
C SER A 131 -22.71 -9.82 4.25
N ARG A 132 -23.73 -9.00 4.52
CA ARG A 132 -23.56 -7.67 5.10
C ARG A 132 -22.99 -7.72 6.52
N GLU A 133 -23.49 -8.59 7.39
CA GLU A 133 -22.98 -8.72 8.77
C GLU A 133 -21.50 -9.14 8.79
N VAL A 134 -21.10 -10.06 7.90
CA VAL A 134 -19.71 -10.49 7.72
C VAL A 134 -18.83 -9.32 7.24
N ALA A 135 -19.31 -8.54 6.26
CA ALA A 135 -18.58 -7.37 5.79
C ALA A 135 -18.41 -6.33 6.90
N GLU A 136 -19.43 -6.12 7.76
CA GLU A 136 -19.32 -5.24 8.93
C GLU A 136 -18.20 -5.69 9.88
N VAL A 137 -18.17 -6.98 10.24
CA VAL A 137 -17.14 -7.56 11.10
C VAL A 137 -15.76 -7.44 10.47
N PHE A 138 -15.67 -7.67 9.15
CA PHE A 138 -14.43 -7.54 8.39
C PHE A 138 -13.82 -6.14 8.52
N TYR A 139 -14.60 -5.08 8.27
CA TYR A 139 -14.08 -3.71 8.35
C TYR A 139 -13.79 -3.26 9.78
N GLU A 140 -14.58 -3.72 10.76
CA GLU A 140 -14.41 -3.28 12.16
C GLU A 140 -13.14 -3.87 12.82
N HIS A 141 -12.79 -5.11 12.48
CA HIS A 141 -11.77 -5.84 13.24
C HIS A 141 -10.43 -5.99 12.53
N ASN A 142 -10.38 -5.90 11.20
CA ASN A 142 -9.14 -5.99 10.47
C ASN A 142 -8.33 -4.69 10.56
N VAL A 143 -7.01 -4.82 10.44
CA VAL A 143 -6.09 -3.70 10.24
C VAL A 143 -5.86 -3.57 8.75
N PHE A 144 -6.11 -2.40 8.17
CA PHE A 144 -5.90 -2.14 6.75
C PHE A 144 -4.63 -1.35 6.55
N HIS A 145 -3.74 -1.84 5.70
CA HIS A 145 -2.55 -1.11 5.29
C HIS A 145 -2.79 -0.51 3.91
N ILE A 146 -2.74 0.82 3.81
CA ILE A 146 -3.00 1.57 2.57
C ILE A 146 -1.76 2.36 2.21
N GLY A 147 -1.15 1.99 1.08
CA GLY A 147 0.04 2.64 0.54
C GLY A 147 -0.21 3.94 -0.21
N ASP A 148 -1.35 4.04 -0.90
CA ASP A 148 -1.69 5.19 -1.76
C ASP A 148 -2.78 6.06 -1.12
N PRO A 149 -2.55 7.38 -0.93
CA PRO A 149 -3.59 8.30 -0.52
C PRO A 149 -4.84 8.27 -1.41
N VAL A 150 -4.72 8.03 -2.72
CA VAL A 150 -5.85 7.90 -3.66
C VAL A 150 -6.76 6.74 -3.25
N ASP A 151 -6.16 5.60 -2.93
CA ASP A 151 -6.90 4.41 -2.49
C ASP A 151 -7.55 4.58 -1.13
N LEU A 152 -7.00 5.39 -0.25
CA LEU A 152 -7.65 5.69 1.03
C LEU A 152 -9.05 6.30 0.82
N GLY A 153 -9.20 7.20 -0.14
CA GLY A 153 -10.51 7.80 -0.45
C GLY A 153 -11.48 6.77 -1.02
N ASN A 154 -11.02 5.93 -1.94
CA ASN A 154 -11.82 4.85 -2.52
C ASN A 154 -12.21 3.82 -1.46
N PHE A 155 -11.28 3.41 -0.60
CA PHE A 155 -11.50 2.45 0.46
C PHE A 155 -12.54 2.90 1.48
N LEU A 156 -12.52 4.18 1.86
CA LEU A 156 -13.48 4.69 2.85
C LEU A 156 -14.90 4.88 2.28
N THR A 157 -15.04 4.93 0.94
CA THR A 157 -16.31 5.22 0.26
C THR A 157 -16.93 4.03 -0.46
N LYS A 158 -16.09 3.16 -1.04
CA LYS A 158 -16.51 2.00 -1.83
C LYS A 158 -16.44 0.73 -0.99
N ASP A 159 -17.54 -0.01 -0.97
CA ASP A 159 -17.57 -1.33 -0.37
C ASP A 159 -16.84 -2.35 -1.27
N ILE A 160 -15.73 -2.91 -0.77
CA ILE A 160 -14.94 -3.95 -1.45
C ILE A 160 -15.83 -5.12 -1.90
N PHE A 161 -16.84 -5.47 -1.10
CA PHE A 161 -17.70 -6.63 -1.31
C PHE A 161 -19.07 -6.27 -1.89
N GLU A 162 -19.34 -4.99 -2.16
CA GLU A 162 -20.60 -4.54 -2.78
C GLU A 162 -21.86 -4.92 -1.97
N THR A 163 -21.73 -5.07 -0.65
CA THR A 163 -22.81 -5.41 0.30
C THR A 163 -23.64 -4.20 0.75
N GLY A 164 -23.23 -3.00 0.36
CA GLY A 164 -23.87 -1.73 0.75
C GLY A 164 -23.38 -1.18 2.09
N VAL A 165 -22.32 -1.77 2.67
CA VAL A 165 -21.69 -1.28 3.89
C VAL A 165 -20.81 -0.06 3.56
N SER A 166 -20.75 0.92 4.46
CA SER A 166 -19.86 2.08 4.30
C SER A 166 -18.62 1.91 5.18
N PRO A 167 -17.43 1.61 4.61
CA PRO A 167 -16.24 1.28 5.40
C PRO A 167 -15.81 2.42 6.32
N GLY A 168 -15.94 3.68 5.89
CA GLY A 168 -15.59 4.84 6.70
C GLY A 168 -16.34 4.98 8.04
N ASN A 169 -17.46 4.26 8.23
CA ASN A 169 -18.17 4.24 9.51
C ASN A 169 -17.67 3.13 10.45
N LEU A 170 -17.05 2.09 9.90
CA LEU A 170 -16.74 0.85 10.61
C LEU A 170 -15.26 0.69 10.92
N VAL A 171 -14.38 1.14 10.02
CA VAL A 171 -12.93 0.98 10.16
C VAL A 171 -12.46 1.57 11.50
N ARG A 172 -11.76 0.73 12.27
CA ARG A 172 -11.19 1.09 13.59
C ARG A 172 -9.67 1.18 13.58
N ARG A 173 -9.00 0.53 12.62
CA ARG A 173 -7.54 0.45 12.60
C ARG A 173 -7.03 0.59 11.17
N LEU A 174 -6.21 1.61 10.96
CA LEU A 174 -5.66 1.93 9.66
C LEU A 174 -4.16 2.15 9.77
N GLN A 175 -3.40 1.45 8.95
CA GLN A 175 -1.98 1.68 8.73
C GLN A 175 -1.83 2.49 7.45
N VAL A 176 -1.38 3.73 7.57
CA VAL A 176 -1.14 4.60 6.41
C VAL A 176 0.34 4.66 6.18
N SER A 177 0.75 4.16 5.01
CA SER A 177 2.12 4.23 4.56
C SER A 177 2.38 5.64 4.05
N LEU A 178 3.23 6.40 4.75
CA LEU A 178 3.71 7.69 4.25
C LEU A 178 4.93 7.42 3.37
N LEU A 179 4.69 6.76 2.24
CA LEU A 179 5.75 6.24 1.37
C LEU A 179 6.55 7.35 0.69
N ASP A 180 5.91 8.49 0.44
CA ASP A 180 6.50 9.60 -0.30
C ASP A 180 6.46 10.93 0.48
N LEU A 181 7.12 10.96 1.64
CA LEU A 181 7.98 12.11 1.93
C LEU A 181 9.38 11.86 1.35
N GLU A 182 9.48 11.10 0.23
CA GLU A 182 10.65 11.14 -0.62
C GLU A 182 10.66 12.49 -1.33
N PHE A 183 11.14 13.50 -0.63
CA PHE A 183 11.76 14.63 -1.29
C PHE A 183 13.00 14.09 -1.97
N ARG A 184 12.83 13.64 -3.21
CA ARG A 184 13.96 13.79 -4.12
C ARG A 184 14.10 15.30 -4.22
N CYS A 185 15.21 15.83 -3.69
CA CYS A 185 15.62 17.19 -4.03
C CYS A 185 15.40 17.32 -5.54
N GLN A 186 14.56 18.26 -5.98
CA GLN A 186 14.13 18.34 -7.37
C GLN A 186 15.35 18.33 -8.30
N GLU A 187 16.44 18.96 -7.87
CA GLU A 187 17.77 18.90 -8.51
C GLU A 187 18.35 17.48 -8.64
N GLU A 188 18.20 16.60 -7.65
CA GLU A 188 18.67 15.20 -7.73
C GLU A 188 17.76 14.34 -8.61
N TRP A 189 16.44 14.61 -8.69
CA TRP A 189 15.55 13.88 -9.61
C TRP A 189 15.75 14.37 -11.05
N GLU A 190 15.78 15.67 -11.29
CA GLU A 190 16.08 16.25 -12.59
C GLU A 190 17.47 15.81 -13.06
N LYS A 191 18.47 15.84 -12.18
CA LYS A 191 19.81 15.32 -12.52
C LYS A 191 19.81 13.82 -12.76
N ALA A 192 19.15 13.01 -11.94
CA ALA A 192 19.09 11.56 -12.16
C ALA A 192 18.29 11.21 -13.43
N TYR A 193 17.21 11.94 -13.71
CA TYR A 193 16.42 11.80 -14.93
C TYR A 193 17.23 12.22 -16.14
N LEU A 194 17.91 13.37 -16.10
CA LEU A 194 18.82 13.85 -17.16
C LEU A 194 20.01 12.91 -17.36
N ASP A 195 20.61 12.40 -16.28
CA ASP A 195 21.73 11.44 -16.33
C ASP A 195 21.26 10.10 -16.90
N THR A 196 20.05 9.63 -16.55
CA THR A 196 19.44 8.41 -17.11
C THR A 196 19.06 8.63 -18.57
N TRP A 197 18.48 9.78 -18.92
CA TRP A 197 18.14 10.17 -20.29
C TRP A 197 19.38 10.24 -21.18
N ARG A 198 20.48 10.79 -20.66
CA ARG A 198 21.81 10.80 -21.32
C ARG A 198 22.42 9.40 -21.43
N ALA A 199 22.30 8.57 -20.39
CA ALA A 199 22.88 7.22 -20.37
C ALA A 199 22.12 6.21 -21.23
N CYS A 200 20.79 6.37 -21.39
CA CYS A 200 19.97 5.46 -22.17
C CYS A 200 20.18 5.59 -23.69
N GLY A 201 20.95 6.57 -24.18
CA GLY A 201 21.39 6.66 -25.58
C GLY A 201 20.26 6.64 -26.61
N TYR A 202 19.01 6.87 -26.18
CA TYR A 202 17.81 6.48 -26.93
C TYR A 202 17.51 7.40 -28.11
N PHE A 203 18.37 8.38 -28.37
CA PHE A 203 18.39 9.19 -29.59
C PHE A 203 19.81 9.39 -30.11
N ALA A 204 20.53 8.29 -30.34
CA ALA A 204 21.67 8.28 -31.26
C ALA A 204 21.22 8.12 -32.74
N SER A 205 20.00 8.52 -33.11
CA SER A 205 19.60 8.73 -34.51
C SER A 205 19.86 10.18 -34.92
N SER A 206 21.15 10.47 -35.09
CA SER A 206 21.86 11.44 -35.95
C SER A 206 21.28 12.81 -36.40
N THR A 207 20.12 13.33 -35.99
CA THR A 207 19.68 14.68 -36.46
C THR A 207 18.88 15.53 -35.47
N ALA A 208 18.67 15.10 -34.21
CA ALA A 208 18.05 15.99 -33.22
C ALA A 208 19.11 16.92 -32.63
N GLU A 209 19.06 18.21 -32.99
CA GLU A 209 19.88 19.26 -32.39
C GLU A 209 19.67 19.28 -30.86
N GLU A 210 20.75 19.39 -30.10
CA GLU A 210 20.68 19.56 -28.65
C GLU A 210 19.80 20.78 -28.34
N PRO A 211 18.77 20.67 -27.47
CA PRO A 211 17.96 21.82 -27.11
C PRO A 211 18.88 22.90 -26.53
N THR A 212 18.86 24.09 -27.16
CA THR A 212 19.66 25.21 -26.72
C THR A 212 19.24 25.64 -25.32
N LYS A 213 20.18 26.15 -24.53
CA LYS A 213 19.94 26.60 -23.15
C LYS A 213 18.75 27.58 -23.06
N ASP A 214 18.57 28.39 -24.11
CA ASP A 214 17.46 29.33 -24.25
C ASP A 214 16.09 28.65 -24.48
N GLN A 215 16.05 27.44 -25.07
CA GLN A 215 14.81 26.64 -25.20
C GLN A 215 14.42 25.96 -23.89
N LEU A 216 15.40 25.59 -23.07
CA LEU A 216 15.18 25.08 -21.70
C LEU A 216 14.74 26.20 -20.74
N GLU A 217 15.20 27.44 -20.94
CA GLU A 217 14.81 28.59 -20.12
C GLU A 217 13.51 29.27 -20.59
N ALA A 218 13.18 29.24 -21.90
CA ALA A 218 11.93 29.79 -22.45
C ALA A 218 10.73 28.83 -22.31
N GLY A 219 10.99 27.53 -22.20
CA GLY A 219 10.02 26.57 -21.68
C GLY A 219 10.00 26.63 -20.16
N SER A 220 9.69 27.79 -19.56
CA SER A 220 9.46 27.91 -18.11
C SER A 220 8.19 27.13 -17.75
N THR A 221 8.36 25.82 -17.73
CA THR A 221 7.48 24.90 -17.03
C THR A 221 7.58 25.35 -15.59
N GLU A 222 6.47 25.89 -15.09
CA GLU A 222 6.32 26.29 -13.69
C GLU A 222 7.03 25.26 -12.82
N VAL A 223 8.10 25.69 -12.14
CA VAL A 223 8.77 24.88 -11.13
C VAL A 223 7.65 24.31 -10.25
N PRO A 224 7.50 22.98 -10.11
CA PRO A 224 6.46 22.39 -9.29
C PRO A 224 6.52 23.05 -7.92
N ASP A 225 5.55 23.92 -7.70
CA ASP A 225 5.53 24.82 -6.56
C ASP A 225 5.51 23.95 -5.30
N PHE A 226 6.15 24.40 -4.22
CA PHE A 226 6.19 23.77 -2.88
C PHE A 226 4.79 23.38 -2.34
N THR A 227 3.73 23.74 -3.07
CA THR A 227 2.36 23.26 -3.01
C THR A 227 2.15 21.75 -3.04
N GLU A 228 2.99 20.90 -3.65
CA GLU A 228 2.69 19.44 -3.70
C GLU A 228 2.70 18.76 -2.33
N GLU A 229 3.58 19.16 -1.42
CA GLU A 229 3.62 18.63 -0.05
C GLU A 229 2.44 19.10 0.79
N ALA A 230 2.13 20.41 0.70
CA ALA A 230 0.95 20.99 1.33
C ALA A 230 -0.32 20.33 0.80
N ARG A 231 -0.35 20.01 -0.51
CA ARG A 231 -1.44 19.24 -1.15
C ARG A 231 -1.51 17.83 -0.58
N THR A 232 -0.41 17.07 -0.52
CA THR A 232 -0.42 15.68 -0.02
C THR A 232 -0.88 15.61 1.45
N LYS A 233 -0.39 16.51 2.31
CA LYS A 233 -0.84 16.65 3.71
C LYS A 233 -2.33 16.96 3.81
N THR A 234 -2.79 17.95 3.04
CA THR A 234 -4.18 18.37 3.04
C THR A 234 -5.09 17.27 2.51
N ILE A 235 -4.65 16.54 1.48
CA ILE A 235 -5.37 15.41 0.89
C ILE A 235 -5.49 14.26 1.91
N ALA A 236 -4.40 13.91 2.59
CA ALA A 236 -4.44 12.85 3.60
C ALA A 236 -5.38 13.21 4.77
N LEU A 237 -5.28 14.43 5.32
CA LEU A 237 -6.18 14.90 6.37
C LEU A 237 -7.64 15.00 5.91
N ALA A 238 -7.87 15.44 4.66
CA ALA A 238 -9.22 15.53 4.10
C ALA A 238 -9.84 14.14 3.94
N LYS A 239 -9.07 13.15 3.47
CA LYS A 239 -9.53 11.77 3.31
C LYS A 239 -9.75 11.07 4.65
N LEU A 240 -8.84 11.25 5.62
CA LEU A 240 -9.04 10.72 6.97
C LEU A 240 -10.24 11.38 7.68
N ALA A 241 -10.63 12.60 7.32
CA ALA A 241 -11.85 13.24 7.81
C ALA A 241 -13.13 12.49 7.43
N MET A 242 -13.08 11.60 6.44
CA MET A 242 -14.23 10.80 6.01
C MET A 242 -14.57 9.68 7.00
N ILE A 243 -13.65 9.35 7.92
CA ILE A 243 -13.89 8.39 8.99
C ILE A 243 -14.79 9.04 10.03
N LYS A 244 -16.01 8.51 10.21
CA LYS A 244 -16.99 9.11 11.14
C LYS A 244 -16.71 8.78 12.60
N ASN A 245 -16.14 7.60 12.89
CA ASN A 245 -15.77 7.22 14.25
C ASN A 245 -14.32 7.62 14.56
N THR A 246 -14.06 8.91 14.67
CA THR A 246 -12.72 9.42 14.93
C THR A 246 -12.19 8.95 16.30
N GLY A 247 -13.02 8.97 17.34
CA GLY A 247 -12.66 8.57 18.70
C GLY A 247 -12.31 7.09 18.89
N GLY A 248 -12.89 6.21 18.06
CA GLY A 248 -12.61 4.77 18.07
C GLY A 248 -11.60 4.31 17.03
N CYS A 249 -11.05 5.22 16.21
CA CYS A 249 -10.14 4.87 15.13
C CYS A 249 -8.68 5.13 15.51
N GLU A 250 -7.86 4.09 15.38
CA GLU A 250 -6.42 4.13 15.53
C GLU A 250 -5.74 4.22 14.16
N VAL A 251 -4.97 5.28 13.94
CA VAL A 251 -4.19 5.51 12.71
C VAL A 251 -2.72 5.32 13.03
N ASP A 252 -2.08 4.39 12.37
CA ASP A 252 -0.66 4.07 12.50
C ASP A 252 0.08 4.54 11.24
N PHE A 253 0.88 5.60 11.41
CA PHE A 253 1.71 6.13 10.34
C PHE A 253 3.00 5.33 10.24
N GLN A 254 3.15 4.66 9.10
CA GLN A 254 4.35 3.91 8.78
C GLN A 254 5.30 4.77 7.95
N VAL A 255 6.42 5.16 8.57
CA VAL A 255 7.45 5.99 7.95
C VAL A 255 8.53 5.09 7.35
N ARG A 256 8.65 5.09 6.02
CA ARG A 256 9.74 4.40 5.31
C ARG A 256 10.92 5.34 5.15
N LYS A 257 12.14 4.84 5.34
CA LYS A 257 13.38 5.63 5.16
C LYS A 257 14.39 4.95 4.26
N ARG A 258 15.16 5.76 3.53
CA ARG A 258 16.36 5.36 2.78
C ARG A 258 17.67 5.65 3.52
N GLY A 259 17.69 5.54 4.85
CA GLY A 259 18.90 5.78 5.62
C GLY A 259 18.71 5.87 7.13
N ASN A 260 19.79 6.15 7.86
CA ASN A 260 19.82 6.27 9.32
C ASN A 260 19.44 7.68 9.81
N GLN A 261 18.70 8.43 9.00
CA GLN A 261 18.67 9.87 9.06
C GLN A 261 17.30 10.37 8.56
N VAL A 262 16.76 11.40 9.21
CA VAL A 262 15.49 12.04 8.85
C VAL A 262 15.70 13.54 8.74
N LEU A 263 15.17 14.12 7.67
CA LEU A 263 15.18 15.56 7.46
C LEU A 263 14.16 16.24 8.38
N HIS A 264 14.53 17.42 8.88
CA HIS A 264 13.66 18.23 9.74
C HIS A 264 12.26 18.49 9.19
N PRO A 265 12.10 18.89 7.91
CA PRO A 265 10.76 19.16 7.35
C PRO A 265 9.85 17.93 7.39
N HIS A 266 10.39 16.71 7.24
CA HIS A 266 9.57 15.50 7.24
C HIS A 266 8.98 15.24 8.61
N ILE A 267 9.79 15.43 9.65
CA ILE A 267 9.33 15.25 11.02
C ILE A 267 8.31 16.32 11.38
N ALA A 268 8.57 17.58 11.01
CA ALA A 268 7.61 18.67 11.18
C ALA A 268 6.25 18.36 10.52
N ASN A 269 6.28 17.89 9.26
CA ASN A 269 5.08 17.51 8.51
C ASN A 269 4.32 16.35 9.16
N ILE A 270 5.02 15.32 9.63
CA ILE A 270 4.41 14.22 10.39
C ILE A 270 3.80 14.75 11.69
N GLY A 271 4.50 15.62 12.41
CA GLY A 271 3.97 16.23 13.63
C GLY A 271 2.67 16.96 13.39
N ASP A 272 2.61 17.81 12.37
CA ASP A 272 1.37 18.52 12.04
C ASP A 272 0.22 17.57 11.68
N LEU A 273 0.49 16.46 10.98
CA LEU A 273 -0.50 15.42 10.71
C LEU A 273 -0.98 14.76 12.01
N VAL A 274 -0.05 14.39 12.89
CA VAL A 274 -0.33 13.75 14.18
C VAL A 274 -1.21 14.66 15.05
N TYR A 275 -0.82 15.92 15.24
CA TYR A 275 -1.62 16.86 16.05
C TYR A 275 -2.97 17.15 15.40
N GLY A 276 -3.02 17.38 14.08
CA GLY A 276 -4.28 17.62 13.37
C GLY A 276 -5.26 16.46 13.46
N LEU A 277 -4.78 15.22 13.47
CA LEU A 277 -5.62 14.03 13.69
C LEU A 277 -6.01 13.85 15.16
N ARG A 278 -5.09 14.06 16.10
CA ARG A 278 -5.40 14.01 17.55
C ARG A 278 -6.46 15.04 17.94
N GLU A 279 -6.41 16.26 17.39
CA GLU A 279 -7.44 17.30 17.58
C GLU A 279 -8.82 16.87 17.09
N ARG A 280 -8.88 15.98 16.10
CA ARG A 280 -10.13 15.39 15.59
C ARG A 280 -10.59 14.15 16.37
N GLY A 281 -9.83 13.74 17.39
CA GLY A 281 -10.14 12.61 18.26
C GLY A 281 -9.49 11.28 17.87
N PHE A 282 -8.66 11.25 16.82
CA PHE A 282 -7.99 10.01 16.42
C PHE A 282 -6.90 9.60 17.41
N LYS A 283 -6.74 8.29 17.61
CA LYS A 283 -5.57 7.73 18.28
C LYS A 283 -4.47 7.52 17.25
N VAL A 284 -3.41 8.32 17.31
CA VAL A 284 -2.34 8.28 16.31
C VAL A 284 -1.09 7.59 16.87
N ARG A 285 -0.57 6.61 16.14
CA ARG A 285 0.76 6.02 16.35
C ARG A 285 1.67 6.35 15.18
N VAL A 286 2.96 6.45 15.45
CA VAL A 286 3.97 6.66 14.42
C VAL A 286 5.05 5.61 14.60
N ALA A 287 5.25 4.79 13.59
CA ALA A 287 6.23 3.72 13.59
C ALA A 287 7.14 3.82 12.37
N GLN A 288 8.39 3.43 12.54
CA GLN A 288 9.33 3.29 11.44
C GLN A 288 9.26 1.87 10.88
N LEU A 289 9.03 1.75 9.57
CA LEU A 289 9.13 0.48 8.87
C LEU A 289 10.59 -0.01 8.88
N PRO A 290 10.83 -1.32 9.09
CA PRO A 290 12.18 -1.88 9.03
C PRO A 290 12.80 -1.58 7.66
N PRO A 291 14.10 -1.22 7.61
CA PRO A 291 14.75 -0.92 6.35
C PRO A 291 14.69 -2.15 5.43
N GLY A 292 14.17 -1.96 4.21
CA GLY A 292 14.27 -2.95 3.15
C GLY A 292 15.75 -3.29 2.90
N SER A 293 16.02 -4.55 2.58
CA SER A 293 17.36 -5.15 2.43
C SER A 293 18.47 -4.20 1.92
N LYS A 294 19.51 -4.05 2.75
CA LYS A 294 20.88 -3.52 2.52
C LYS A 294 21.11 -2.72 1.21
N LYS A 295 20.54 -1.52 1.08
CA LYS A 295 21.01 -0.53 0.08
C LYS A 295 22.27 0.20 0.60
N LYS A 296 23.21 0.51 -0.29
CA LYS A 296 24.52 1.15 0.04
C LYS A 296 24.30 2.51 0.72
N LYS A 297 25.06 2.77 1.80
CA LYS A 297 25.01 4.02 2.57
C LYS A 297 25.53 5.19 1.71
N LYS A 298 24.67 6.14 1.34
CA LYS A 298 25.08 7.46 0.82
C LYS A 298 25.36 8.36 2.04
N ARG A 299 26.52 9.04 2.09
CA ARG A 299 26.84 10.02 3.14
C ARG A 299 26.05 11.31 2.86
N MET A 300 25.17 11.73 3.78
CA MET A 300 24.49 13.03 3.75
C MET A 300 25.24 14.06 4.60
N ARG A 301 25.00 15.35 4.33
CA ARG A 301 25.59 16.46 5.09
C ARG A 301 25.04 16.49 6.53
N PRO A 302 25.89 16.74 7.54
CA PRO A 302 25.53 16.57 8.96
C PRO A 302 24.55 17.61 9.53
N ASP A 303 24.35 18.75 8.85
CA ASP A 303 23.84 19.96 9.50
C ASP A 303 22.30 20.04 9.67
N GLN A 304 21.56 19.04 9.20
CA GLN A 304 20.08 19.06 9.19
C GLN A 304 19.44 17.69 9.44
N VAL A 305 20.10 16.87 10.25
CA VAL A 305 19.75 15.46 10.32
C VAL A 305 19.63 14.95 11.73
N TYR A 306 18.49 14.30 12.02
CA TYR A 306 18.21 13.75 13.33
C TYR A 306 18.59 12.26 13.44
N PRO A 307 19.23 11.85 14.56
CA PRO A 307 19.45 10.44 14.86
C PRO A 307 18.11 9.75 15.11
N ILE A 308 18.00 8.51 14.64
CA ILE A 308 16.74 7.77 14.61
C ILE A 308 16.35 7.35 16.03
N PRO A 309 15.16 7.73 16.53
CA PRO A 309 14.54 7.07 17.68
C PRO A 309 14.22 5.63 17.28
N ARG A 310 14.01 4.73 18.26
CA ARG A 310 13.68 3.31 18.04
C ARG A 310 12.51 3.12 17.05
N THR A 311 12.11 1.87 16.78
CA THR A 311 11.01 1.53 15.85
C THR A 311 9.70 2.28 16.08
N GLU A 312 9.45 2.80 17.28
CA GLU A 312 8.27 3.59 17.65
C GLU A 312 8.63 5.06 17.93
N TRP A 313 7.97 5.99 17.23
CA TRP A 313 8.20 7.45 17.32
C TRP A 313 7.06 8.19 18.00
N THR A 314 5.99 7.49 18.39
CA THR A 314 4.81 8.10 19.02
C THR A 314 5.19 9.08 20.13
N HIS A 315 6.18 8.71 20.96
CA HIS A 315 6.69 9.51 22.07
C HIS A 315 7.29 10.87 21.68
N LEU A 316 7.74 11.06 20.44
CA LEU A 316 8.23 12.36 19.97
C LEU A 316 7.13 13.42 19.94
N PHE A 317 5.88 12.96 19.85
CA PHE A 317 4.70 13.80 19.71
C PHE A 317 3.91 13.91 21.02
N ASP A 318 4.46 13.46 22.14
CA ASP A 318 3.81 13.53 23.46
C ASP A 318 4.05 14.87 24.18
N ILE A 319 4.26 15.93 23.41
CA ILE A 319 4.35 17.32 23.87
C ILE A 319 3.16 18.14 23.37
N SER A 320 2.99 19.37 23.86
CA SER A 320 1.90 20.21 23.37
C SER A 320 2.13 20.67 21.92
N LYS A 321 1.06 21.03 21.22
CA LYS A 321 1.13 21.52 19.83
C LYS A 321 1.91 22.83 19.74
N GLU A 322 1.80 23.69 20.74
CA GLU A 322 2.52 24.97 20.83
C GLU A 322 4.02 24.74 21.02
N GLU A 323 4.38 23.83 21.94
CA GLU A 323 5.77 23.45 22.17
C GLU A 323 6.37 22.79 20.92
N TRP A 324 5.60 21.93 20.25
CA TRP A 324 6.00 21.35 18.97
C TRP A 324 6.29 22.43 17.93
N ALA A 325 5.39 23.39 17.73
CA ALA A 325 5.56 24.47 16.77
C ALA A 325 6.81 25.32 17.06
N GLU A 326 7.09 25.60 18.34
CA GLU A 326 8.30 26.30 18.76
C GLU A 326 9.56 25.47 18.42
N ARG A 327 9.58 24.18 18.76
CA ARG A 327 10.70 23.27 18.44
C ARG A 327 10.90 23.08 16.93
N VAL A 328 9.83 23.08 16.13
CA VAL A 328 9.92 23.08 14.66
C VAL A 328 10.61 24.36 14.18
N LYS A 329 10.21 25.52 14.71
CA LYS A 329 10.74 26.84 14.31
C LYS A 329 12.21 27.01 14.70
N SER A 330 12.60 26.57 15.89
CA SER A 330 13.99 26.62 16.39
C SER A 330 14.89 25.52 15.81
N LYS A 331 14.32 24.53 15.09
CA LYS A 331 15.02 23.32 14.63
C LYS A 331 15.61 22.49 15.78
N THR A 332 14.87 22.39 16.89
CA THR A 332 15.28 21.65 18.10
C THR A 332 14.34 20.47 18.41
N LEU A 333 13.82 19.80 17.38
CA LEU A 333 12.89 18.66 17.55
C LEU A 333 13.52 17.49 18.33
N TYR A 334 14.84 17.33 18.25
CA TYR A 334 15.61 16.38 19.05
C TYR A 334 16.49 17.14 20.03
N VAL A 335 15.86 17.54 21.13
CA VAL A 335 16.59 17.80 22.36
C VAL A 335 16.03 16.78 23.33
N SER A 336 16.56 15.56 23.28
CA SER A 336 16.32 14.59 24.35
C SER A 336 17.66 14.13 24.89
N ASP A 337 17.74 14.20 26.22
CA ASP A 337 18.89 13.98 27.10
C ASP A 337 19.58 12.60 26.98
N ILE A 338 19.21 11.77 26.00
CA ILE A 338 19.79 10.45 25.77
C ILE A 338 21.25 10.56 25.30
N PHE A 339 21.63 11.65 24.62
CA PHE A 339 23.04 11.90 24.30
C PHE A 339 23.85 12.51 25.46
N ARG A 340 23.20 12.95 26.54
CA ARG A 340 23.91 13.41 27.76
C ARG A 340 24.49 12.24 28.56
N CYS A 341 23.97 11.02 28.42
CA CYS A 341 24.52 9.84 29.12
C CYS A 341 25.76 9.23 28.45
N CYS A 342 26.02 9.45 27.15
CA CYS A 342 27.18 8.84 26.48
C CYS A 342 28.42 9.74 26.41
N TYR A 343 28.33 11.01 26.80
CA TYR A 343 29.47 11.94 26.85
C TYR A 343 29.97 12.26 28.27
N MET A 344 29.43 11.61 29.31
CA MET A 344 29.86 11.78 30.71
C MET A 344 30.79 10.64 31.22
N PHE A 345 31.30 9.79 30.32
CA PHE A 345 32.36 8.79 30.63
C PHE A 345 33.73 9.18 30.03
N GLY A 346 33.99 10.48 29.91
CA GLY A 346 35.33 11.01 29.64
C GLY A 346 35.92 11.59 30.92
N GLU A 347 36.96 10.94 31.44
CA GLU A 347 37.86 11.38 32.50
C GLU A 347 37.31 11.29 33.95
N VAL A 348 37.46 10.10 34.54
CA VAL A 348 37.79 9.99 35.97
C VAL A 348 39.32 10.14 36.07
N PRO A 349 39.86 11.26 36.58
CA PRO A 349 41.29 11.38 36.82
C PRO A 349 41.64 10.73 38.16
N GLY A 350 42.69 9.90 38.16
CA GLY A 350 43.44 9.57 39.37
C GLY A 350 42.86 8.44 40.20
N LEU A 351 43.15 7.21 39.79
CA LEU A 351 43.40 6.11 40.72
C LEU A 351 44.86 5.71 40.52
N GLU A 352 45.73 6.28 41.37
CA GLU A 352 47.12 5.88 41.51
C GLU A 352 47.15 4.46 42.10
N TYR A 353 47.83 3.56 41.39
CA TYR A 353 48.34 2.29 41.92
C TYR A 353 49.85 2.38 42.05
#